data_AF-A0A848VB72-F1
#
_entry.id   AF-A0A848VB72-F1
#
_cell.length_a   1.000
_cell.length_b   1.000
_cell.length_c   1.000
_cell.angle_alpha   90.00
_cell.angle_beta   90.00
_cell.angle_gamma   90.00
#
_symmetry.space_group_name_H-M   'P 1'
#
loop_
_entity.id
_entity.type
_entity.pdbx_description
1 polymer ?
#
loop_
_entity_poly.entity_id
_entity_poly.type
_entity_poly.pdbx_seq_one_letter_code
_entity_poly.pdbx_strand_id
1 'polypeptide(L)'
;MLKVRWPFPKKLFMTAILCLTACSYVKASEGHDELVQLFKDWRAFETPPLANGAPDYSSRRFEMRQKEFLRLRKRLAAFDIESWPVPEQVDWHLVRAEMNGYDFN
;
A
#
# COMPACT_ATOMS: atom_id res chain seq x y z
N MET A 1 -47.87 -38.82 17.41
CA MET A 1 -47.39 -38.51 16.05
C MET A 1 -48.07 -37.21 15.59
N LEU A 2 -47.47 -36.06 15.92
CA LEU A 2 -48.03 -34.72 15.64
C LEU A 2 -47.19 -34.05 14.55
N LYS A 3 -47.79 -33.79 13.39
CA LYS A 3 -47.15 -33.01 12.30
C LYS A 3 -47.29 -31.52 12.64
N VAL A 4 -46.22 -30.92 13.16
CA VAL A 4 -46.10 -29.47 13.31
C VAL A 4 -45.89 -28.87 11.91
N ARG A 5 -46.82 -28.03 11.47
CA ARG A 5 -46.73 -27.32 10.18
C ARG A 5 -46.51 -25.84 10.46
N TRP A 6 -45.26 -25.39 10.33
CA TRP A 6 -44.89 -23.98 10.42
C TRP A 6 -45.27 -23.21 9.14
N PRO A 7 -45.89 -22.02 9.21
CA PRO A 7 -46.16 -21.19 8.04
C PRO A 7 -45.21 -19.99 8.03
N PHE A 8 -44.06 -20.09 7.36
CA PHE A 8 -43.28 -18.91 6.99
C PHE A 8 -42.73 -19.06 5.57
N PRO A 9 -42.91 -18.06 4.67
CA PRO A 9 -42.34 -18.09 3.32
C PRO A 9 -40.81 -17.90 3.38
N LYS A 10 -40.07 -18.86 2.83
CA LYS A 10 -38.59 -18.96 2.84
C LYS A 10 -37.85 -17.95 1.95
N LYS A 11 -38.42 -16.77 1.69
CA LYS A 11 -37.88 -15.84 0.69
C LYS A 11 -37.87 -14.39 1.17
N LEU A 12 -37.23 -14.08 2.30
CA LEU A 12 -36.87 -12.68 2.59
C LEU A 12 -35.79 -12.49 3.68
N PHE A 13 -34.74 -13.30 3.70
CA PHE A 13 -33.60 -13.04 4.58
C PHE A 13 -32.28 -13.33 3.87
N MET A 14 -31.96 -12.56 2.82
CA MET A 14 -30.64 -12.66 2.21
C MET A 14 -30.16 -11.41 1.44
N THR A 15 -30.62 -10.22 1.82
CA THR A 15 -30.21 -8.97 1.15
C THR A 15 -30.08 -7.83 2.15
N ALA A 16 -29.13 -7.95 3.09
CA ALA A 16 -28.72 -6.81 3.91
C ALA A 16 -27.26 -6.85 4.38
N ILE A 17 -26.46 -7.86 4.00
CA ILE A 17 -25.06 -8.00 4.43
C ILE A 17 -24.06 -7.68 3.30
N LEU A 18 -24.51 -7.46 2.06
CA LEU A 18 -23.61 -7.26 0.91
C LEU A 18 -23.08 -5.82 0.75
N CYS A 19 -23.56 -4.84 1.53
CA CYS A 19 -23.23 -3.43 1.30
C CYS A 19 -22.00 -2.93 2.08
N LEU A 20 -21.62 -3.59 3.18
CA LEU A 20 -20.51 -3.14 4.04
C LEU A 20 -19.12 -3.55 3.51
N THR A 21 -19.02 -4.63 2.73
CA THR A 21 -17.73 -5.13 2.23
C THR A 21 -17.21 -4.36 1.01
N ALA A 22 -18.10 -3.81 0.18
CA ALA A 22 -17.71 -3.11 -1.04
C ALA A 22 -16.94 -1.81 -0.77
N CYS A 23 -17.28 -1.08 0.29
CA CYS A 23 -16.66 0.21 0.60
C CYS A 23 -15.19 0.07 1.07
N SER A 24 -14.88 -0.96 1.87
CA SER A 24 -13.50 -1.26 2.28
C SER A 24 -12.62 -1.68 1.11
N TYR A 25 -13.18 -2.40 0.13
CA TYR A 25 -12.44 -2.85 -1.06
C TYR A 25 -12.07 -1.68 -1.99
N VAL A 26 -12.97 -0.73 -2.21
CA VAL A 26 -12.67 0.46 -3.04
C VAL A 26 -11.60 1.34 -2.40
N LYS A 27 -11.64 1.52 -1.08
CA LYS A 27 -10.61 2.28 -0.35
C LYS A 27 -9.24 1.60 -0.41
N ALA A 28 -9.19 0.27 -0.34
CA ALA A 28 -7.96 -0.50 -0.52
C ALA A 28 -7.40 -0.32 -1.94
N SER A 29 -8.24 -0.42 -2.99
CA SER A 29 -7.78 -0.24 -4.38
C SER A 29 -7.22 1.15 -4.66
N GLU A 30 -7.87 2.22 -4.17
CA GLU A 30 -7.35 3.59 -4.34
C GLU A 30 -6.04 3.79 -3.58
N GLY A 31 -5.96 3.27 -2.34
CA GLY A 31 -4.74 3.33 -1.54
C GLY A 31 -3.58 2.52 -2.14
N HIS A 32 -3.85 1.35 -2.72
CA HIS A 32 -2.84 0.53 -3.38
C HIS A 32 -2.32 1.20 -4.66
N ASP A 33 -3.19 1.79 -5.48
CA ASP A 33 -2.76 2.54 -6.67
C ASP A 33 -1.85 3.74 -6.29
N GLU A 34 -2.15 4.43 -5.18
CA GLU A 34 -1.29 5.47 -4.63
C GLU A 34 0.08 4.93 -4.16
N LEU A 35 0.11 3.72 -3.57
CA LEU A 35 1.35 3.05 -3.22
C LEU A 35 2.16 2.68 -4.47
N VAL A 36 1.52 2.18 -5.52
CA VAL A 36 2.17 1.87 -6.80
C VAL A 36 2.79 3.14 -7.39
N GLN A 37 2.10 4.28 -7.30
CA GLN A 37 2.66 5.55 -7.75
C GLN A 37 3.84 6.00 -6.87
N LEU A 38 3.74 5.85 -5.54
CA LEU A 38 4.87 6.11 -4.65
C LEU A 38 6.08 5.22 -5.00
N PHE A 39 5.86 3.95 -5.33
CA PHE A 39 6.93 3.04 -5.73
C PHE A 39 7.60 3.49 -7.03
N LYS A 40 6.85 3.96 -8.03
CA LYS A 40 7.44 4.54 -9.25
C LYS A 40 8.30 5.76 -8.94
N ASP A 41 7.82 6.66 -8.09
CA ASP A 41 8.58 7.85 -7.67
C ASP A 41 9.84 7.45 -6.88
N TRP A 42 9.74 6.42 -6.04
CA TRP A 42 10.86 5.83 -5.32
C TRP A 42 11.93 5.29 -6.27
N ARG A 43 11.55 4.49 -7.28
CA ARG A 43 12.49 3.92 -8.26
C ARG A 43 13.20 4.99 -9.10
N ALA A 44 12.48 6.06 -9.44
CA ALA A 44 13.06 7.22 -10.11
C ALA A 44 14.07 7.96 -9.21
N PHE A 45 13.77 8.11 -7.92
CA PHE A 45 14.66 8.74 -6.95
C PHE A 45 15.89 7.90 -6.62
N GLU A 46 15.71 6.61 -6.35
CA GLU A 46 16.76 5.71 -5.90
C GLU A 46 17.86 5.58 -6.95
N THR A 47 17.49 5.63 -8.23
CA THR A 47 18.43 5.67 -9.35
C THR A 47 19.38 6.87 -9.19
N PRO A 48 20.67 6.64 -8.89
CA PRO A 48 21.60 7.73 -8.58
C PRO A 48 21.98 8.51 -9.85
N PRO A 49 22.18 9.84 -9.75
CA PRO A 49 22.83 10.61 -10.80
C PRO A 49 24.21 10.05 -11.13
N LEU A 50 24.65 10.27 -12.37
CA LEU A 50 25.98 9.86 -12.79
C LEU A 50 27.04 10.90 -12.37
N ALA A 51 28.18 10.41 -11.91
CA ALA A 51 29.45 11.13 -11.83
C ALA A 51 30.44 10.45 -12.78
N ASN A 52 30.96 11.19 -13.75
CA ASN A 52 31.90 10.68 -14.77
C ASN A 52 31.42 9.40 -15.50
N GLY A 53 30.11 9.29 -15.73
CA GLY A 53 29.50 8.15 -16.42
C GLY A 53 29.13 6.96 -15.53
N ALA A 54 29.45 6.99 -14.24
CA ALA A 54 29.08 5.93 -13.28
C ALA A 54 28.13 6.47 -12.19
N PRO A 55 27.25 5.64 -11.60
CA PRO A 55 26.46 5.98 -10.41
C PRO A 55 27.26 6.66 -9.29
N ASP A 56 26.79 7.83 -8.83
CA ASP A 56 27.43 8.60 -7.75
C ASP A 56 26.85 8.22 -6.38
N TYR A 57 27.50 7.27 -5.71
CA TYR A 57 27.17 6.81 -4.35
C TYR A 57 27.93 7.57 -3.25
N SER A 58 28.43 8.77 -3.51
CA SER A 58 29.16 9.53 -2.48
C SER A 58 28.24 10.04 -1.37
N SER A 59 28.74 10.11 -0.13
CA SER A 59 28.01 10.66 1.02
C SER A 59 27.46 12.06 0.75
N ARG A 60 28.23 12.91 0.07
CA ARG A 60 27.81 14.24 -0.36
C ARG A 60 26.53 14.21 -1.21
N ARG A 61 26.36 13.22 -2.10
CA ARG A 61 25.12 13.05 -2.87
C ARG A 61 23.95 12.60 -2.02
N PHE A 62 24.18 11.70 -1.08
CA PHE A 62 23.15 11.29 -0.13
C PHE A 62 22.67 12.48 0.70
N GLU A 63 23.58 13.29 1.26
CA GLU A 63 23.25 14.52 1.99
C GLU A 63 22.42 15.49 1.15
N MET A 64 22.80 15.72 -0.12
CA MET A 64 22.04 16.59 -1.03
C MET A 64 20.62 16.08 -1.30
N ARG A 65 20.43 14.76 -1.32
CA ARG A 65 19.14 14.12 -1.65
C ARG A 65 18.30 13.77 -0.43
N GLN A 66 18.82 13.97 0.78
CA GLN A 66 18.16 13.56 2.03
C GLN A 66 16.77 14.20 2.21
N LYS A 67 16.61 15.48 1.85
CA LYS A 67 15.31 16.16 1.93
C LYS A 67 14.25 15.48 1.06
N GLU A 68 14.64 15.03 -0.13
CA GLU A 68 13.75 14.34 -1.06
C GLU A 68 13.43 12.92 -0.59
N PHE A 69 14.43 12.19 -0.10
CA PHE A 69 14.24 10.89 0.53
C PHE A 69 13.23 10.96 1.69
N LEU A 70 13.39 11.90 2.60
CA LEU A 70 12.49 12.09 3.74
C LEU A 70 11.05 12.41 3.30
N ARG A 71 10.87 13.10 2.16
CA ARG A 71 9.55 13.34 1.57
C ARG A 71 8.88 12.03 1.13
N LEU A 72 9.62 11.14 0.48
CA LEU A 72 9.13 9.82 0.05
C LEU A 72 8.81 8.91 1.25
N ARG A 73 9.70 8.88 2.26
CA ARG A 73 9.43 8.15 3.51
C ARG A 73 8.18 8.64 4.22
N LYS A 74 7.98 9.97 4.28
CA LYS A 74 6.78 10.55 4.89
C LYS A 74 5.51 10.13 4.14
N ARG A 75 5.54 10.07 2.80
CA ARG A 75 4.42 9.56 2.00
C ARG A 75 4.15 8.09 2.32
N LEU A 76 5.18 7.24 2.40
CA LEU A 76 5.01 5.83 2.75
C LEU A 76 4.38 5.66 4.14
N ALA A 77 4.80 6.46 5.12
CA ALA A 77 4.30 6.38 6.49
C ALA A 77 2.83 6.85 6.66
N ALA A 78 2.26 7.49 5.65
CA ALA A 78 0.89 8.01 5.70
C ALA A 78 -0.18 6.97 5.33
N PHE A 79 0.22 5.84 4.75
CA PHE A 79 -0.72 4.78 4.40
C PHE A 79 -1.20 4.04 5.66
N ASP A 80 -2.53 3.89 5.77
CA ASP A 80 -3.17 2.96 6.70
C ASP A 80 -3.51 1.68 5.94
N ILE A 81 -2.70 0.64 6.18
CA ILE A 81 -2.77 -0.64 5.46
C ILE A 81 -3.50 -1.75 6.24
N GLU A 82 -3.97 -1.49 7.46
CA GLU A 82 -4.52 -2.55 8.33
C GLU A 82 -5.72 -3.24 7.70
N SER A 83 -6.53 -2.49 6.95
CA SER A 83 -7.71 -3.00 6.26
C SER A 83 -7.45 -3.51 4.84
N TRP A 84 -6.21 -3.47 4.35
CA TRP A 84 -5.90 -3.90 2.99
C TRP A 84 -5.87 -5.43 2.90
N PRO A 85 -6.16 -6.02 1.72
CA PRO A 85 -5.82 -7.41 1.45
C PRO A 85 -4.34 -7.69 1.73
N VAL A 86 -4.04 -8.88 2.27
CA VAL A 86 -2.66 -9.28 2.63
C VAL A 86 -1.65 -9.06 1.49
N PRO A 87 -1.93 -9.38 0.21
CA PRO A 87 -0.97 -9.10 -0.87
C PRO A 87 -0.58 -7.63 -0.98
N GLU A 88 -1.53 -6.72 -0.81
CA GLU A 88 -1.28 -5.27 -0.90
C GLU A 88 -0.49 -4.76 0.32
N GLN A 89 -0.72 -5.35 1.51
CA GLN A 89 0.12 -5.08 2.68
C GLN A 89 1.57 -5.53 2.46
N VAL A 90 1.77 -6.67 1.80
CA VAL A 90 3.11 -7.17 1.46
C VAL A 90 3.83 -6.21 0.52
N ASP A 91 3.15 -5.70 -0.51
CA ASP A 91 3.72 -4.69 -1.42
C ASP A 91 4.18 -3.45 -0.64
N TRP A 92 3.36 -2.99 0.29
CA TRP A 92 3.71 -1.85 1.13
C TRP A 92 4.97 -2.12 1.98
N HIS A 93 5.06 -3.32 2.57
CA HIS A 93 6.23 -3.72 3.35
C HIS A 93 7.49 -3.87 2.51
N LEU A 94 7.37 -4.28 1.25
CA LEU A 94 8.50 -4.35 0.32
C LEU A 94 9.07 -2.96 0.04
N VAL A 95 8.22 -1.97 -0.23
CA VAL A 95 8.65 -0.57 -0.41
C VAL A 95 9.32 -0.04 0.87
N ARG A 96 8.77 -0.38 2.06
CA ARG A 96 9.41 -0.02 3.35
C ARG A 96 10.81 -0.61 3.45
N ALA A 97 10.99 -1.88 3.08
CA ALA A 97 12.29 -2.55 3.15
C ALA A 97 13.33 -1.92 2.23
N GLU A 98 12.96 -1.57 0.99
CA GLU A 98 13.86 -0.87 0.06
C GLU A 98 14.30 0.50 0.61
N MET A 99 13.36 1.31 1.08
CA MET A 99 13.69 2.63 1.65
C MET A 99 14.59 2.53 2.90
N ASN A 100 14.41 1.49 3.72
CA ASN A 100 15.31 1.23 4.85
C ASN A 100 16.71 0.80 4.38
N GLY A 101 16.79 0.04 3.27
CA GLY A 101 18.06 -0.32 2.65
C GLY A 101 18.83 0.91 2.14
N TYR A 102 18.12 1.91 1.62
CA TYR A 102 18.73 3.19 1.23
C TYR A 102 19.23 4.00 2.43
N ASP A 103 18.45 4.11 3.51
CA ASP A 103 18.80 4.86 4.74
C ASP A 103 20.01 4.28 5.48
N PHE A 104 20.35 3.01 5.22
CA PHE A 104 21.52 2.35 5.79
C PHE A 104 22.84 2.80 5.15
N ASN A 105 22.83 3.30 3.91
CA ASN A 105 24.04 3.76 3.20
C ASN A 105 24.49 5.14 3.69
#